data_AF-A0AAX3M1Q2-F1
#
_entry.id   AF-A0AAX3M1Q2-F1
#
_cell.length_a   1.000
_cell.length_b   1.000
_cell.length_c   1.000
_cell.angle_alpha   90.00
_cell.angle_beta   90.00
_cell.angle_gamma   90.00
#
_symmetry.space_group_name_H-M   'P 1'
#
loop_
_entity.id
_entity.type
_entity.pdbx_description
1 polymer ?
#
loop_
_entity_poly.entity_id
_entity_poly.type
_entity_poly.pdbx_seq_one_letter_code
_entity_poly.pdbx_strand_id
1 'polypeptide(L)'
;MEKMINELNIKVKYTIQNLTEIESLSRWADEKHHFMYKQGYNTFLRYRLILDILLRLRDINDPLLDDWEWGYTESKQSIYIEELNEIYEFLVGKRNFIEVMIVQENVLEAKIKYVEEIYFLANKVLDDQYLSVLEVDQLERWVSSFVIQTGSHCILHETVVTVLHLHDALRHQQNKIISIGNLGGITTISVNDEKTRLQHLKKIIEGISTYRLNLCLNKQDIYYNSITII
;
A
#
# COMPACT_ATOMS: atom_id res chain seq x y z
N MET A 1 -16.49 -2.02 4.00
CA MET A 1 -15.57 -2.52 2.96
C MET A 1 -15.54 -4.04 2.88
N GLU A 2 -15.47 -4.74 4.02
CA GLU A 2 -15.57 -6.21 4.10
C GLU A 2 -16.72 -6.81 3.26
N LYS A 3 -17.90 -6.20 3.30
CA LYS A 3 -19.06 -6.63 2.50
C LYS A 3 -18.78 -6.65 0.99
N MET A 4 -18.08 -5.64 0.47
CA MET A 4 -17.75 -5.53 -0.95
C MET A 4 -16.66 -6.52 -1.35
N ILE A 5 -15.70 -6.81 -0.46
CA ILE A 5 -14.64 -7.77 -0.76
C ILE A 5 -15.16 -9.20 -0.70
N ASN A 6 -16.08 -9.49 0.20
CA ASN A 6 -16.83 -10.75 0.20
C ASN A 6 -17.65 -10.89 -1.10
N GLU A 7 -18.33 -9.82 -1.53
CA GLU A 7 -19.08 -9.81 -2.80
C GLU A 7 -18.16 -10.01 -4.01
N LEU A 8 -17.02 -9.33 -4.06
CA LEU A 8 -15.98 -9.49 -5.09
C LEU A 8 -15.49 -10.94 -5.16
N ASN A 9 -15.14 -11.54 -4.01
CA ASN A 9 -14.67 -12.93 -3.94
C ASN A 9 -15.72 -13.91 -4.48
N ILE A 10 -16.99 -13.75 -4.07
CA ILE A 10 -18.09 -14.58 -4.57
C ILE A 10 -18.24 -14.45 -6.09
N LYS A 11 -18.21 -13.21 -6.61
CA LYS A 11 -18.37 -12.94 -8.04
C LYS A 11 -17.22 -13.51 -8.86
N VAL A 12 -15.97 -13.26 -8.47
CA VAL A 12 -14.78 -13.82 -9.15
C VAL A 12 -14.84 -15.36 -9.15
N LYS A 13 -15.12 -15.98 -8.00
CA LYS A 13 -15.25 -17.43 -7.88
C LYS A 13 -16.34 -17.99 -8.81
N TYR A 14 -17.49 -17.31 -8.88
CA TYR A 14 -18.59 -17.71 -9.74
C TYR A 14 -18.23 -17.58 -11.22
N THR A 15 -17.60 -16.48 -11.63
CA THR A 15 -17.18 -16.26 -13.03
C THR A 15 -16.11 -17.25 -13.48
N ILE A 16 -15.20 -17.68 -12.60
CA ILE A 16 -14.25 -18.78 -12.92
C ILE A 16 -15.00 -20.07 -13.32
N GLN A 17 -16.16 -20.34 -12.70
CA GLN A 17 -16.99 -21.51 -12.97
C GLN A 17 -17.94 -21.31 -14.17
N ASN A 18 -18.22 -20.06 -14.55
CA ASN A 18 -19.14 -19.66 -15.63
C ASN A 18 -18.59 -18.43 -16.36
N LEU A 19 -17.66 -18.63 -17.29
CA LEU A 19 -16.96 -17.51 -17.94
C LEU A 19 -17.84 -16.67 -18.86
N THR A 20 -19.01 -17.18 -19.24
CA THR A 20 -20.05 -16.40 -19.93
C THR A 20 -20.51 -15.18 -19.10
N GLU A 21 -20.26 -15.17 -17.80
CA GLU A 21 -20.62 -14.09 -16.87
C GLU A 21 -19.55 -13.00 -16.75
N ILE A 22 -18.50 -13.02 -17.59
CA ILE A 22 -17.39 -12.07 -17.46
C ILE A 22 -17.84 -10.62 -17.69
N GLU A 23 -18.78 -10.39 -18.60
CA GLU A 23 -19.34 -9.06 -18.87
C GLU A 23 -20.09 -8.53 -17.64
N SER A 24 -20.82 -9.40 -16.94
CA SER A 24 -21.52 -9.09 -15.69
C SER A 24 -20.55 -8.72 -14.57
N LEU A 25 -19.43 -9.46 -14.46
CA LEU A 25 -18.35 -9.14 -13.52
C LEU A 25 -17.68 -7.80 -13.84
N SER A 26 -17.34 -7.57 -15.12
CA SER A 26 -16.70 -6.33 -15.58
C SER A 26 -17.57 -5.10 -15.31
N ARG A 27 -18.86 -5.14 -15.67
CA ARG A 27 -19.79 -4.04 -15.38
C ARG A 27 -19.91 -3.75 -13.89
N TRP A 28 -20.04 -4.80 -13.08
CA TRP A 28 -20.07 -4.64 -11.63
C TRP A 28 -18.77 -4.01 -11.10
N ALA A 29 -17.62 -4.42 -11.64
CA ALA A 29 -16.33 -3.88 -11.25
C ALA A 29 -16.20 -2.39 -11.59
N ASP A 30 -16.65 -1.98 -12.78
CA ASP A 30 -16.70 -0.57 -13.19
C ASP A 30 -17.60 0.27 -12.27
N GLU A 31 -18.81 -0.21 -11.99
CA GLU A 31 -19.75 0.48 -11.09
C GLU A 31 -19.15 0.67 -9.69
N LYS A 32 -18.49 -0.35 -9.14
CA LYS A 32 -17.84 -0.26 -7.83
C LYS A 32 -16.60 0.61 -7.87
N HIS A 33 -15.80 0.52 -8.93
CA HIS A 33 -14.64 1.39 -9.12
C HIS A 33 -15.08 2.86 -9.12
N HIS A 34 -16.07 3.21 -9.96
CA HIS A 34 -16.59 4.59 -10.05
C HIS A 34 -17.23 5.07 -8.76
N PHE A 35 -18.02 4.21 -8.09
CA PHE A 35 -18.56 4.52 -6.77
C PHE A 35 -17.43 4.82 -5.79
N MET A 36 -16.41 3.97 -5.75
CA MET A 36 -15.30 4.14 -4.81
C MET A 36 -14.49 5.41 -5.11
N TYR A 37 -14.24 5.67 -6.38
CA TYR A 37 -13.55 6.88 -6.84
C TYR A 37 -14.31 8.15 -6.45
N LYS A 38 -15.63 8.20 -6.66
CA LYS A 38 -16.49 9.32 -6.25
C LYS A 38 -16.50 9.58 -4.74
N GLN A 39 -16.37 8.51 -3.95
CA GLN A 39 -16.29 8.61 -2.49
C GLN A 39 -14.87 8.98 -2.00
N GLY A 40 -13.94 9.24 -2.93
CA GLY A 40 -12.56 9.61 -2.61
C GLY A 40 -11.71 8.43 -2.15
N TYR A 41 -12.14 7.18 -2.32
CA TYR A 41 -11.35 6.04 -1.83
C TYR A 41 -10.01 5.89 -2.55
N ASN A 42 -9.89 6.44 -3.76
CA ASN A 42 -8.64 6.52 -4.52
C ASN A 42 -7.54 7.35 -3.84
N THR A 43 -7.91 8.18 -2.85
CA THR A 43 -6.93 8.94 -2.08
C THR A 43 -6.27 8.04 -1.01
N PHE A 44 -6.91 6.96 -0.56
CA PHE A 44 -6.36 6.12 0.51
C PHE A 44 -5.60 4.92 -0.05
N LEU A 45 -4.32 4.78 0.31
CA LEU A 45 -3.46 3.69 -0.19
C LEU A 45 -3.97 2.29 0.13
N ARG A 46 -4.65 2.13 1.28
CA ARG A 46 -5.35 0.89 1.66
C ARG A 46 -6.41 0.41 0.68
N TYR A 47 -6.92 1.29 -0.17
CA TYR A 47 -7.99 0.98 -1.11
C TYR A 47 -7.52 0.95 -2.55
N ARG A 48 -6.25 1.29 -2.80
CA ARG A 48 -5.65 1.36 -4.13
C ARG A 48 -5.63 0.01 -4.82
N LEU A 49 -5.20 -1.06 -4.15
CA LEU A 49 -5.22 -2.39 -4.76
C LEU A 49 -6.64 -2.86 -5.10
N ILE A 50 -7.63 -2.57 -4.24
CA ILE A 50 -9.01 -2.92 -4.56
C ILE A 50 -9.49 -2.15 -5.79
N LEU A 51 -9.13 -0.87 -5.91
CA LEU A 51 -9.40 -0.09 -7.12
C LEU A 51 -8.68 -0.68 -8.34
N ASP A 52 -7.42 -1.09 -8.21
CA ASP A 52 -6.66 -1.73 -9.28
C ASP A 52 -7.23 -3.08 -9.70
N ILE A 53 -7.68 -3.90 -8.74
CA ILE A 53 -8.40 -5.16 -9.03
C ILE A 53 -9.70 -4.86 -9.76
N LEU A 54 -10.45 -3.85 -9.33
CA LEU A 54 -11.69 -3.46 -10.00
C LEU A 54 -11.42 -2.91 -11.42
N LEU A 55 -10.32 -2.17 -11.62
CA LEU A 55 -9.87 -1.73 -12.94
C LEU A 55 -9.48 -2.92 -13.82
N ARG A 56 -8.65 -3.85 -13.33
CA ARG A 56 -8.28 -5.08 -14.06
C ARG A 56 -9.52 -5.89 -14.46
N LEU A 57 -10.49 -6.03 -13.55
CA LEU A 57 -11.75 -6.72 -13.81
C LEU A 57 -12.68 -5.94 -14.75
N ARG A 58 -12.66 -4.62 -14.75
CA ARG A 58 -13.35 -3.80 -15.76
C ARG A 58 -12.71 -4.05 -17.13
N ASP A 59 -11.39 -3.93 -17.18
CA ASP A 59 -10.54 -3.99 -18.38
C ASP A 59 -10.51 -5.38 -19.00
N ILE A 60 -10.85 -6.41 -18.22
CA ILE A 60 -11.06 -7.79 -18.68
C ILE A 60 -12.12 -7.89 -19.80
N ASN A 61 -12.87 -6.84 -20.05
CA ASN A 61 -13.90 -6.80 -21.07
C ASN A 61 -13.94 -5.45 -21.80
N ASP A 62 -12.89 -4.62 -21.68
CA ASP A 62 -12.85 -3.29 -22.30
C ASP A 62 -12.54 -3.40 -23.81
N PRO A 63 -13.48 -3.02 -24.68
CA PRO A 63 -13.31 -3.13 -26.12
C PRO A 63 -12.32 -2.11 -26.72
N LEU A 64 -11.83 -1.14 -25.94
CA LEU A 64 -10.90 -0.10 -26.37
C LEU A 64 -9.42 -0.45 -26.09
N LEU A 65 -9.16 -1.53 -25.37
CA LEU A 65 -7.80 -2.07 -25.20
C LEU A 65 -7.51 -3.01 -26.38
N ASP A 66 -6.60 -2.60 -27.26
CA ASP A 66 -6.28 -3.20 -28.57
C ASP A 66 -5.98 -4.73 -28.55
N ASP A 67 -5.78 -5.34 -27.38
CA ASP A 67 -5.47 -6.76 -27.24
C ASP A 67 -6.74 -7.66 -27.13
N TRP A 68 -7.90 -7.09 -26.76
CA TRP A 68 -9.09 -7.84 -26.32
C TRP A 68 -10.29 -7.51 -27.22
N GLU A 69 -10.28 -8.06 -28.44
CA GLU A 69 -11.43 -8.03 -29.36
C GLU A 69 -12.71 -8.56 -28.67
N TRP A 70 -13.53 -7.61 -28.18
CA TRP A 70 -14.92 -7.68 -27.73
C TRP A 70 -15.35 -8.91 -26.93
N GLY A 71 -15.44 -8.74 -25.61
CA GLY A 71 -16.20 -9.69 -24.81
C GLY A 71 -15.43 -10.98 -24.49
N TYR A 72 -16.05 -11.83 -23.68
CA TYR A 72 -15.63 -13.23 -23.59
C TYR A 72 -15.64 -13.87 -24.99
N THR A 73 -14.52 -14.46 -25.38
CA THR A 73 -14.43 -15.35 -26.54
C THR A 73 -13.93 -16.70 -26.08
N GLU A 74 -14.58 -17.78 -26.54
CA GLU A 74 -14.17 -19.15 -26.19
C GLU A 74 -12.72 -19.43 -26.58
N SER A 75 -12.22 -18.82 -27.65
CA SER A 75 -10.83 -18.94 -28.10
C SER A 75 -9.80 -18.34 -27.14
N LYS A 76 -10.19 -17.40 -26.27
CA LYS A 76 -9.32 -16.76 -25.25
C LYS A 76 -9.66 -17.21 -23.82
N GLN A 77 -10.48 -18.25 -23.64
CA GLN A 77 -10.96 -18.74 -22.34
C GLN A 77 -9.86 -18.92 -21.29
N SER A 78 -8.71 -19.48 -21.68
CA SER A 78 -7.58 -19.73 -20.78
C SER A 78 -7.02 -18.45 -20.16
N ILE A 79 -6.97 -17.35 -20.92
CA ILE A 79 -6.44 -16.06 -20.47
C ILE A 79 -7.35 -15.46 -19.38
N TYR A 80 -8.67 -15.51 -19.59
CA TYR A 80 -9.64 -15.05 -18.59
C TYR A 80 -9.57 -15.89 -17.31
N ILE A 81 -9.45 -17.21 -17.43
CA ILE A 81 -9.32 -18.11 -16.28
C ILE A 81 -8.05 -17.81 -15.49
N GLU A 82 -6.93 -17.61 -16.18
CA GLU A 82 -5.65 -17.29 -15.55
C GLU A 82 -5.75 -16.00 -14.73
N GLU A 83 -6.20 -14.90 -15.34
CA GLU A 83 -6.39 -13.60 -14.71
C GLU A 83 -7.33 -13.68 -13.49
N LEU A 84 -8.48 -14.34 -13.63
CA LEU A 84 -9.44 -14.49 -12.53
C LEU A 84 -8.90 -15.37 -11.40
N ASN A 85 -8.12 -16.41 -11.71
CA ASN A 85 -7.48 -17.23 -10.69
C ASN A 85 -6.41 -16.45 -9.93
N GLU A 86 -5.61 -15.61 -10.59
CA GLU A 86 -4.63 -14.76 -9.88
C GLU A 86 -5.32 -13.85 -8.86
N ILE A 87 -6.39 -13.18 -9.30
CA ILE A 87 -7.20 -12.30 -8.44
C ILE A 87 -7.84 -13.11 -7.31
N TYR A 88 -8.41 -14.29 -7.61
CA TYR A 88 -9.02 -15.15 -6.62
C TYR A 88 -8.02 -15.61 -5.55
N GLU A 89 -6.85 -16.10 -5.96
CA GLU A 89 -5.77 -16.53 -5.08
C GLU A 89 -5.32 -15.42 -4.14
N PHE A 90 -5.23 -14.19 -4.65
CA PHE A 90 -4.97 -13.03 -3.82
C PHE A 90 -6.09 -12.80 -2.80
N LEU A 91 -7.36 -12.78 -3.23
CA LEU A 91 -8.50 -12.54 -2.34
C LEU A 91 -8.62 -13.58 -1.22
N VAL A 92 -8.19 -14.82 -1.45
CA VAL A 92 -8.16 -15.89 -0.44
C VAL A 92 -6.84 -15.98 0.34
N GLY A 93 -5.87 -15.09 0.06
CA GLY A 93 -4.56 -15.01 0.73
C GLY A 93 -3.61 -16.15 0.41
N LYS A 94 -3.74 -16.76 -0.77
CA LYS A 94 -2.78 -17.74 -1.32
C LYS A 94 -1.65 -17.07 -2.09
N ARG A 95 -1.86 -15.83 -2.54
CA ARG A 95 -0.91 -15.03 -3.32
C ARG A 95 -0.80 -13.63 -2.73
N ASN A 96 0.41 -13.08 -2.75
CA ASN A 96 0.66 -11.69 -2.39
C ASN A 96 0.66 -10.84 -3.67
N PHE A 97 0.02 -9.68 -3.64
CA PHE A 97 0.31 -8.63 -4.63
C PHE A 97 1.39 -7.71 -4.09
N ILE A 98 2.40 -7.44 -4.91
CA ILE A 98 3.39 -6.41 -4.66
C ILE A 98 3.04 -5.27 -5.59
N GLU A 99 2.35 -4.26 -5.07
CA GLU A 99 2.17 -3.02 -5.82
C GLU A 99 3.46 -2.22 -5.72
N VAL A 100 3.95 -1.80 -6.88
CA VAL A 100 5.15 -0.99 -7.00
C VAL A 100 4.69 0.42 -7.32
N MET A 101 4.77 1.31 -6.35
CA MET A 101 4.50 2.72 -6.60
C MET A 101 5.80 3.48 -6.79
N ILE A 102 5.91 4.20 -7.90
CA ILE A 102 6.93 5.21 -8.09
C ILE A 102 6.33 6.54 -7.66
N VAL A 103 6.93 7.18 -6.68
CA VAL A 103 6.46 8.48 -6.19
C VAL A 103 7.61 9.48 -6.30
N GLN A 104 7.29 10.62 -6.90
CA GLN A 104 8.14 11.79 -7.01
C GLN A 104 7.33 12.97 -6.46
N GLU A 105 7.36 13.13 -5.15
CA GLU A 105 6.63 14.19 -4.45
C GLU A 105 7.61 14.96 -3.57
N ASN A 106 7.60 16.29 -3.63
CA ASN A 106 8.21 17.11 -2.60
C ASN A 106 7.21 17.25 -1.44
N VAL A 107 7.36 16.40 -0.43
CA VAL A 107 6.41 16.35 0.70
C VAL A 107 6.44 17.63 1.53
N LEU A 108 7.58 18.36 1.56
CA LEU A 108 7.66 19.68 2.20
C LEU A 108 6.73 20.70 1.54
N GLU A 109 6.50 20.58 0.22
CA GLU A 109 5.63 21.50 -0.52
C GLU A 109 4.14 21.11 -0.42
N ALA A 110 3.82 19.90 0.03
CA ALA A 110 2.45 19.37 0.08
C ALA A 110 1.54 20.05 1.13
N LYS A 111 2.06 21.03 1.90
CA LYS A 111 1.35 21.77 2.97
C LYS A 111 0.66 20.84 3.99
N ILE A 112 1.24 19.68 4.26
CA ILE A 112 0.70 18.73 5.23
C ILE A 112 1.12 19.18 6.64
N LYS A 113 0.20 19.09 7.59
CA LYS A 113 0.46 19.42 8.99
C LYS A 113 1.53 18.47 9.55
N TYR A 114 2.43 19.00 10.37
CA TYR A 114 3.49 18.26 11.07
C TYR A 114 4.67 17.76 10.22
N VAL A 115 4.73 18.03 8.91
CA VAL A 115 5.85 17.57 8.06
C VAL A 115 7.19 18.08 8.59
N GLU A 116 7.30 19.38 8.88
CA GLU A 116 8.54 19.99 9.37
C GLU A 116 8.98 19.38 10.72
N GLU A 117 8.00 19.10 11.59
CA GLU A 117 8.26 18.48 12.89
C GLU A 117 8.73 17.03 12.74
N ILE A 118 8.05 16.22 11.94
CA ILE A 118 8.45 14.84 11.64
C ILE A 118 9.85 14.81 11.02
N TYR A 119 10.12 15.71 10.08
CA TYR A 119 11.42 15.86 9.45
C TYR A 119 12.52 16.23 10.45
N PHE A 120 12.23 17.15 11.38
CA PHE A 120 13.16 17.52 12.46
C PHE A 120 13.45 16.35 13.41
N LEU A 121 12.42 15.60 13.82
CA LEU A 121 12.58 14.44 14.70
C LEU A 121 13.34 13.29 14.01
N ALA A 122 13.18 13.14 12.69
CA ALA A 122 13.97 12.21 11.89
C ALA A 122 15.47 12.51 11.94
N ASN A 123 15.87 13.79 11.92
CA ASN A 123 17.29 14.16 12.06
C ASN A 123 17.85 13.76 13.43
N LYS A 124 17.09 14.00 14.51
CA LYS A 124 17.53 13.65 15.86
C LYS A 124 17.90 12.17 15.98
N VAL A 125 17.03 11.27 15.54
CA VAL A 125 17.28 9.82 15.66
C VAL A 125 18.36 9.33 14.69
N LEU A 126 18.56 10.00 13.54
CA LEU A 126 19.69 9.73 12.65
C LEU A 126 21.02 10.13 13.30
N ASP A 127 21.03 11.20 14.09
CA ASP A 127 22.17 11.70 14.87
C ASP A 127 22.34 10.95 16.21
N ASP A 128 21.74 9.77 16.35
CA ASP A 128 21.80 8.91 17.54
C ASP A 128 21.24 9.54 18.82
N GLN A 129 20.35 10.53 18.69
CA GLN A 129 19.66 11.16 19.81
C GLN A 129 18.29 10.52 20.02
N TYR A 130 18.00 10.12 21.26
CA TYR A 130 16.67 9.66 21.63
C TYR A 130 15.70 10.84 21.74
N LEU A 131 14.45 10.61 21.32
CA LEU A 131 13.34 11.54 21.51
C LEU A 131 12.92 11.66 22.99
N SER A 132 12.39 12.82 23.35
CA SER A 132 11.72 13.04 24.63
C SER A 132 10.36 12.34 24.67
N VAL A 133 9.85 12.09 25.88
CA VAL A 133 8.54 11.44 26.08
C VAL A 133 7.41 12.18 25.37
N LEU A 134 7.42 13.52 25.40
CA LEU A 134 6.40 14.33 24.71
C LEU A 134 6.44 14.18 23.19
N GLU A 135 7.64 14.10 22.61
CA GLU A 135 7.82 13.88 21.16
C GLU A 135 7.33 12.48 20.77
N VAL A 136 7.64 11.46 21.58
CA VAL A 136 7.15 10.08 21.37
C VAL A 136 5.63 10.02 21.45
N ASP A 137 5.03 10.57 22.51
CA ASP A 137 3.57 10.60 22.69
C ASP A 137 2.87 11.29 21.52
N GLN A 138 3.47 12.35 20.98
CA GLN A 138 2.93 13.07 19.84
C GLN A 138 3.00 12.26 18.55
N LEU A 139 4.12 11.59 18.29
CA LEU A 139 4.29 10.69 17.15
C LEU A 139 3.33 9.48 17.23
N GLU A 140 3.17 8.86 18.40
CA GLU A 140 2.24 7.75 18.61
C GLU A 140 0.77 8.17 18.44
N ARG A 141 0.40 9.36 18.95
CA ARG A 141 -0.92 9.96 18.69
C ARG A 141 -1.13 10.25 17.22
N TRP A 142 -0.09 10.70 16.52
CA TRP A 142 -0.15 10.90 15.10
C TRP A 142 -0.41 9.55 14.41
N VAL A 143 0.39 8.51 14.63
CA VAL A 143 0.20 7.17 14.02
C VAL A 143 -1.22 6.63 14.26
N SER A 144 -1.73 6.74 15.49
CA SER A 144 -3.04 6.19 15.87
C SER A 144 -4.24 6.99 15.35
N SER A 145 -4.09 8.27 15.05
CA SER A 145 -5.18 9.14 14.57
C SER A 145 -5.12 9.44 13.08
N PHE A 146 -4.02 9.08 12.41
CA PHE A 146 -3.77 9.50 11.05
C PHE A 146 -4.56 8.69 10.04
N VAL A 147 -5.23 9.40 9.13
CA VAL A 147 -5.94 8.80 8.02
C VAL A 147 -5.11 8.98 6.76
N ILE A 148 -4.55 7.89 6.26
CA ILE A 148 -3.70 7.88 5.05
C ILE A 148 -4.53 8.24 3.82
N GLN A 149 -4.34 9.45 3.27
CA GLN A 149 -5.12 9.98 2.13
C GLN A 149 -4.29 10.39 0.91
N THR A 150 -2.96 10.28 0.92
CA THR A 150 -2.11 10.65 -0.24
C THR A 150 -0.82 9.84 -0.22
N GLY A 151 -0.03 9.88 -1.30
CA GLY A 151 1.34 9.34 -1.31
C GLY A 151 2.20 9.95 -0.21
N SER A 152 2.22 11.29 -0.13
CA SER A 152 2.82 12.07 0.96
C SER A 152 2.42 11.61 2.37
N HIS A 153 1.14 11.31 2.60
CA HIS A 153 0.68 10.78 3.89
C HIS A 153 1.33 9.43 4.23
N CYS A 154 1.57 8.56 3.25
CA CYS A 154 2.29 7.32 3.48
C CYS A 154 3.77 7.54 3.75
N ILE A 155 4.43 8.43 3.03
CA ILE A 155 5.84 8.78 3.27
C ILE A 155 6.00 9.24 4.72
N LEU A 156 5.11 10.12 5.18
CA LEU A 156 5.12 10.62 6.55
C LEU A 156 4.83 9.50 7.55
N HIS A 157 3.90 8.60 7.24
CA HIS A 157 3.58 7.49 8.13
C HIS A 157 4.77 6.56 8.33
N GLU A 158 5.39 6.15 7.23
CA GLU A 158 6.60 5.34 7.27
C GLU A 158 7.74 6.06 7.98
N THR A 159 7.88 7.37 7.77
CA THR A 159 8.89 8.18 8.48
C THR A 159 8.66 8.15 9.97
N VAL A 160 7.43 8.36 10.45
CA VAL A 160 7.11 8.36 11.88
C VAL A 160 7.36 6.98 12.51
N VAL A 161 6.91 5.90 11.86
CA VAL A 161 7.13 4.54 12.35
C VAL A 161 8.62 4.23 12.45
N THR A 162 9.40 4.53 11.40
CA THR A 162 10.85 4.33 11.38
C THR A 162 11.56 5.18 12.45
N VAL A 163 11.10 6.41 12.70
CA VAL A 163 11.61 7.26 13.79
C VAL A 163 11.35 6.64 15.16
N LEU A 164 10.14 6.12 15.40
CA LEU A 164 9.79 5.45 16.66
C LEU A 164 10.61 4.16 16.88
N HIS A 165 10.81 3.35 15.82
CA HIS A 165 11.65 2.16 15.89
C HIS A 165 13.10 2.48 16.25
N LEU A 166 13.68 3.51 15.62
CA LEU A 166 15.04 3.95 15.91
C LEU A 166 15.14 4.53 17.33
N HIS A 167 14.15 5.31 17.77
CA HIS A 167 14.08 5.78 19.15
C HIS A 167 14.10 4.63 20.15
N ASP A 168 13.28 3.61 19.96
CA ASP A 168 13.18 2.45 20.86
C ASP A 168 14.51 1.68 20.91
N ALA A 169 15.10 1.41 19.74
CA ALA A 169 16.40 0.76 19.64
C ALA A 169 17.50 1.54 20.36
N LEU A 170 17.56 2.86 20.17
CA LEU A 170 18.52 3.74 20.85
C LEU A 170 18.32 3.75 22.37
N ARG A 171 17.06 3.87 22.83
CA ARG A 171 16.69 3.89 24.25
C ARG A 171 17.10 2.60 24.95
N HIS A 172 17.00 1.47 24.27
CA HIS A 172 17.29 0.15 24.81
C HIS A 172 18.68 -0.39 24.42
N GLN A 173 19.52 0.40 23.76
CA GLN A 173 20.86 0.02 23.27
C GLN A 173 20.83 -1.28 22.44
N GLN A 174 19.80 -1.44 21.61
CA GLN A 174 19.61 -2.61 20.77
C GLN A 174 20.17 -2.35 19.37
N ASN A 175 20.88 -3.33 18.80
CA ASN A 175 21.33 -3.28 17.40
C ASN A 175 20.31 -3.89 16.42
N LYS A 176 19.18 -4.35 16.94
CA LYS A 176 18.11 -5.02 16.19
C LYS A 176 16.76 -4.55 16.70
N ILE A 177 15.84 -4.30 15.78
CA ILE A 177 14.45 -3.94 16.05
C ILE A 177 13.60 -5.19 15.81
N ILE A 178 12.71 -5.50 16.75
CA ILE A 178 11.76 -6.61 16.63
C ILE A 178 10.43 -6.01 16.19
N SER A 179 10.08 -6.20 14.92
CA SER A 179 8.78 -5.80 14.39
C SER A 179 7.83 -6.99 14.48
N ILE A 180 6.75 -6.82 15.25
CA ILE A 180 5.66 -7.80 15.32
C ILE A 180 4.62 -7.34 14.29
N GLY A 181 4.51 -8.07 13.18
CA GLY A 181 3.47 -7.80 12.19
C GLY A 181 2.07 -8.13 12.73
N ASN A 182 1.03 -7.57 12.12
CA ASN A 182 -0.39 -7.74 12.53
C ASN A 182 -0.89 -9.20 12.63
N LEU A 183 -0.13 -10.19 12.16
CA LEU A 183 -0.46 -11.62 12.20
C LEU A 183 0.46 -12.43 13.15
N GLY A 184 1.18 -11.77 14.05
CA GLY A 184 2.06 -12.44 15.03
C GLY A 184 3.39 -12.95 14.45
N GLY A 185 3.69 -12.63 13.18
CA GLY A 185 4.99 -12.86 12.58
C GLY A 185 6.03 -11.90 13.16
N ILE A 186 7.15 -12.44 13.63
CA ILE A 186 8.26 -11.65 14.17
C ILE A 186 9.29 -11.45 13.07
N THR A 187 9.53 -10.20 12.69
CA THR A 187 10.60 -9.82 11.76
C THR A 187 11.67 -9.06 12.52
N THR A 188 12.93 -9.41 12.32
CA THR A 188 14.05 -8.70 12.92
C THR A 188 14.70 -7.80 11.89
N ILE A 189 14.82 -6.51 12.19
CA ILE A 189 15.40 -5.50 11.31
C ILE A 189 16.67 -4.97 11.97
N SER A 190 17.75 -4.80 11.21
CA SER A 190 18.98 -4.16 11.70
C SER A 190 18.74 -2.66 11.89
N VAL A 191 19.28 -2.06 12.95
CA VAL A 191 19.25 -0.60 13.14
C VAL A 191 19.87 0.14 11.96
N ASN A 192 20.92 -0.40 11.34
CA ASN A 192 21.54 0.21 10.16
C ASN A 192 20.62 0.18 8.93
N ASP A 193 19.82 -0.88 8.77
CA ASP A 193 18.86 -0.96 7.67
C ASP A 193 17.73 0.06 7.88
N GLU A 194 17.27 0.20 9.13
CA GLU A 194 16.24 1.17 9.51
C GLU A 194 16.75 2.62 9.39
N LYS A 195 18.02 2.90 9.72
CA LYS A 195 18.66 4.20 9.44
C LYS A 195 18.76 4.50 7.95
N THR A 196 19.14 3.50 7.14
CA THR A 196 19.21 3.63 5.69
C THR A 196 17.83 3.94 5.11
N ARG A 197 16.80 3.25 5.59
CA ARG A 197 15.40 3.51 5.26
C ARG A 197 15.00 4.95 5.59
N LEU A 198 15.34 5.44 6.80
CA LEU A 198 15.01 6.81 7.20
C LEU A 198 15.73 7.86 6.34
N GLN A 199 16.99 7.62 5.98
CA GLN A 199 17.74 8.50 5.07
C GLN A 199 17.09 8.56 3.68
N HIS A 200 16.58 7.43 3.18
CA HIS A 200 15.83 7.40 1.92
C HIS A 200 14.52 8.19 2.03
N LEU A 201 13.75 7.97 3.10
CA LEU A 201 12.52 8.71 3.40
C LEU A 201 12.75 10.23 3.49
N LYS A 202 13.87 10.67 4.06
CA LYS A 202 14.24 12.10 4.08
C LYS A 202 14.47 12.68 2.68
N LYS A 203 15.26 12.02 1.84
CA LYS A 203 15.52 12.48 0.45
C LYS A 203 14.23 12.59 -0.36
N ILE A 204 13.27 11.70 -0.07
CA ILE A 204 11.93 11.72 -0.63
C ILE A 204 11.14 12.94 -0.11
N ILE A 205 11.12 13.17 1.21
CA ILE A 205 10.43 14.33 1.80
C ILE A 205 10.94 15.64 1.18
N GLU A 206 12.24 15.72 0.93
CA GLU A 206 12.91 16.87 0.31
C GLU A 206 12.68 16.99 -1.22
N GLY A 207 12.03 16.00 -1.85
CA GLY A 207 11.83 15.95 -3.30
C GLY A 207 13.12 15.72 -4.10
N ILE A 208 14.21 15.29 -3.45
CA ILE A 208 15.53 15.08 -4.06
C ILE A 208 15.63 13.74 -4.77
N SER A 209 14.79 12.77 -4.40
CA SER A 209 14.84 11.41 -4.96
C SER A 209 13.47 10.88 -5.30
N THR A 210 13.36 10.24 -6.45
CA THR A 210 12.23 9.39 -6.82
C THR A 210 12.37 8.06 -6.10
N TYR A 211 11.27 7.51 -5.60
CA TYR A 211 11.34 6.24 -4.87
C TYR A 211 10.28 5.24 -5.31
N ARG A 212 10.70 3.98 -5.22
CA ARG A 212 9.89 2.79 -5.43
C ARG A 212 9.43 2.28 -4.06
N LEU A 213 8.14 2.35 -3.82
CA LEU A 213 7.47 1.72 -2.69
C LEU A 213 6.97 0.34 -3.11
N ASN A 214 7.48 -0.71 -2.48
CA ASN A 214 6.98 -2.06 -2.67
C ASN A 214 5.98 -2.39 -1.56
N LEU A 215 4.70 -2.27 -1.90
CA LEU A 215 3.58 -2.51 -1.02
C LEU A 215 3.14 -3.96 -1.15
N CYS A 216 3.34 -4.77 -0.12
CA CYS A 216 2.91 -6.16 -0.11
C CYS A 216 1.58 -6.29 0.64
N LEU A 217 0.63 -6.96 0.00
CA LEU A 217 -0.72 -7.10 0.53
C LEU A 217 -1.04 -8.57 0.75
N ASN A 218 -1.52 -8.89 1.96
CA ASN A 218 -2.16 -10.18 2.26
C ASN A 218 -3.54 -9.88 2.85
N LYS A 219 -4.61 -10.37 2.19
CA LYS A 219 -5.99 -10.34 2.71
C LYS A 219 -6.49 -8.97 3.24
N GLN A 220 -6.04 -7.85 2.66
CA GLN A 220 -6.34 -6.46 3.05
C GLN A 220 -5.43 -5.84 4.13
N ASP A 221 -4.47 -6.59 4.66
CA ASP A 221 -3.40 -6.04 5.47
C ASP A 221 -2.31 -5.50 4.55
N ILE A 222 -2.03 -4.19 4.67
CA ILE A 222 -0.89 -3.54 4.02
C ILE A 222 0.34 -3.72 4.90
N TYR A 223 1.40 -4.25 4.31
CA TYR A 223 2.73 -4.17 4.89
C TYR A 223 3.75 -3.77 3.83
N TYR A 224 4.61 -2.83 4.16
CA TYR A 224 5.64 -2.34 3.26
C TYR A 224 6.81 -3.32 3.28
N ASN A 225 7.09 -3.93 2.13
CA ASN A 225 8.16 -4.92 2.01
C ASN A 225 9.54 -4.29 1.77
N SER A 226 9.61 -3.12 1.13
CA SER A 226 10.88 -2.39 0.91
C SER A 226 10.67 -0.99 0.31
N ILE A 227 11.64 -0.10 0.53
CA ILE A 227 11.77 1.21 -0.12
C ILE A 227 13.08 1.20 -0.92
N THR A 228 13.02 1.45 -2.22
CA THR A 228 14.21 1.53 -3.09
C THR A 228 14.26 2.91 -3.74
N ILE A 229 15.39 3.62 -3.63
CA ILE A 229 15.63 4.84 -4.42
C ILE A 229 15.85 4.43 -5.88
N ILE A 230 15.19 5.13 -6.81
CA ILE A 230 15.37 4.94 -8.26
C ILE A 230 16.34 5.99 -8.79
#